data_AF-A0A971UXR5-F1
#
_entry.id   AF-A0A971UXR5-F1
#
_cell.length_a   1.000
_cell.length_b   1.000
_cell.length_c   1.000
_cell.angle_alpha   90.00
_cell.angle_beta   90.00
_cell.angle_gamma   90.00
#
_symmetry.space_group_name_H-M   'P 1'
#
loop_
_entity.id
_entity.type
_entity.pdbx_description
1 polymer ?
#
loop_
_entity_poly.entity_id
_entity_poly.type
_entity_poly.pdbx_seq_one_letter_code
_entity_poly.pdbx_strand_id
1 'polypeptide(L)'
;MKKFRVIAVIMVLTLMMCSCGSTETSKENIEEDLTPASSLSIDEEEAAVLNEKVPVILYFGDEQQTKLIKEIRYVDIKEAKKGAETLASVLVKELIKGPKAEGLTPLIPEGTSLRSPVTIADRIATVDFTKEFIENHPGGKTLAELTIYSIVNTLTEMKEIERVKITINGKTTKNFKDNVTLNSDFPRNDAVVNKEVGLVLPEDNGLSPVGNIDESIILESPEEEDPLE
;
A
#
# COMPACT_ATOMS: atom_id res chain seq x y z
N MET A 1 -67.03 2.78 -27.89
CA MET A 1 -65.85 3.19 -28.68
C MET A 1 -65.77 4.69 -29.05
N LYS A 2 -66.75 5.55 -28.70
CA LYS A 2 -66.64 7.01 -28.94
C LYS A 2 -65.96 7.79 -27.79
N LYS A 3 -65.96 7.26 -26.57
CA LYS A 3 -65.38 7.91 -25.38
C LYS A 3 -63.84 7.79 -25.31
N PHE A 4 -63.27 6.72 -25.87
CA PHE A 4 -61.82 6.52 -25.98
C PHE A 4 -61.17 7.34 -27.10
N ARG A 5 -61.93 7.77 -28.12
CA ARG A 5 -61.41 8.64 -29.20
C ARG A 5 -61.27 10.11 -28.77
N VAL A 6 -62.03 10.56 -27.78
CA VAL A 6 -61.95 11.94 -27.26
C VAL A 6 -60.74 12.11 -26.33
N ILE A 7 -60.41 11.08 -25.54
CA ILE A 7 -59.27 11.12 -24.61
C ILE A 7 -57.93 11.11 -25.39
N ALA A 8 -57.84 10.37 -26.50
CA ALA A 8 -56.64 10.36 -27.34
C ALA A 8 -56.40 11.67 -28.13
N VAL A 9 -57.45 12.46 -28.38
CA VAL A 9 -57.34 13.78 -29.06
C VAL A 9 -56.92 14.89 -28.09
N ILE A 10 -57.25 14.76 -26.79
CA ILE A 10 -56.87 15.73 -25.75
C ILE A 10 -55.40 15.56 -25.32
N MET A 11 -54.85 14.34 -25.36
CA MET A 11 -53.46 14.06 -24.95
C MET A 11 -52.42 14.40 -26.04
N VAL A 12 -52.84 14.60 -27.28
CA VAL A 12 -51.97 14.98 -28.42
C VAL A 12 -51.94 16.51 -28.64
N LEU A 13 -52.86 17.26 -28.02
CA LEU A 13 -52.94 18.72 -28.13
C LEU A 13 -52.02 19.47 -27.16
N THR A 14 -51.31 18.78 -26.26
CA THR A 14 -50.42 19.39 -25.25
C THR A 14 -48.93 19.35 -25.63
N LEU A 15 -48.59 18.96 -26.86
CA LEU A 15 -47.20 18.81 -27.34
C LEU A 15 -46.81 19.80 -28.43
N MET A 16 -47.54 20.90 -28.60
CA MET A 16 -47.21 21.94 -29.56
C MET A 16 -47.46 23.33 -28.95
N MET A 17 -46.43 23.89 -28.31
CA MET A 17 -46.02 25.30 -28.43
C MET A 17 -44.69 25.50 -27.67
N CYS A 18 -43.61 25.65 -28.43
CA CYS A 18 -42.38 26.30 -28.00
C CYS A 18 -42.68 27.73 -27.50
N SER A 19 -41.81 28.30 -26.67
CA SER A 19 -41.03 29.50 -27.05
C SER A 19 -40.54 30.29 -25.84
N CYS A 20 -39.26 30.65 -25.91
CA CYS A 20 -38.46 31.48 -24.99
C CYS A 20 -39.06 32.87 -24.68
N GLY A 21 -38.60 33.48 -23.58
CA GLY A 21 -38.60 34.96 -23.46
C GLY A 21 -38.38 35.50 -22.05
N SER A 22 -37.24 36.15 -21.84
CA SER A 22 -36.75 36.85 -20.64
C SER A 22 -37.59 38.07 -20.24
N THR A 23 -37.67 38.42 -18.94
CA THR A 23 -37.44 39.79 -18.38
C THR A 23 -37.68 39.86 -16.86
N GLU A 24 -37.00 40.82 -16.24
CA GLU A 24 -36.72 41.02 -14.81
C GLU A 24 -37.90 41.50 -13.94
N THR A 25 -37.77 41.37 -12.60
CA THR A 25 -37.90 42.46 -11.59
C THR A 25 -38.36 41.95 -10.20
N SER A 26 -37.38 41.79 -9.30
CA SER A 26 -37.31 42.22 -7.88
C SER A 26 -38.28 41.79 -6.75
N LYS A 27 -37.66 41.68 -5.55
CA LYS A 27 -38.13 41.73 -4.13
C LYS A 27 -38.48 40.38 -3.49
N GLU A 28 -38.05 40.02 -2.27
CA GLU A 28 -37.23 40.61 -1.19
C GLU A 28 -36.87 39.49 -0.20
N ASN A 29 -35.66 39.54 0.40
CA ASN A 29 -35.19 39.07 1.73
C ASN A 29 -35.53 37.62 2.19
N ILE A 30 -34.57 36.81 2.66
CA ILE A 30 -33.78 36.96 3.91
C ILE A 30 -32.45 36.19 3.79
N GLU A 31 -31.42 36.75 4.42
CA GLU A 31 -30.07 36.24 4.66
C GLU A 31 -30.01 34.80 5.19
N GLU A 32 -29.13 33.97 4.64
CA GLU A 32 -28.21 33.15 5.44
C GLU A 32 -27.06 32.66 4.55
N ASP A 33 -25.89 33.23 4.81
CA ASP A 33 -24.59 32.89 4.26
C ASP A 33 -24.16 31.51 4.78
N LEU A 34 -24.11 30.52 3.90
CA LEU A 34 -23.16 29.40 3.97
C LEU A 34 -22.85 28.98 2.53
N THR A 35 -21.90 29.68 1.90
CA THR A 35 -21.22 29.07 0.75
C THR A 35 -20.48 27.82 1.25
N PRO A 36 -20.61 26.65 0.61
CA PRO A 36 -19.63 25.59 0.83
C PRO A 36 -18.30 26.07 0.24
N ALA A 37 -17.46 26.63 1.10
CA ALA A 37 -16.04 26.78 0.85
C ALA A 37 -15.44 25.37 0.79
N SER A 38 -15.30 24.84 -0.42
CA SER A 38 -14.14 24.06 -0.90
C SER A 38 -14.55 23.31 -2.17
N SER A 39 -14.51 24.00 -3.31
CA SER A 39 -14.28 23.33 -4.59
C SER A 39 -12.76 23.24 -4.76
N LEU A 40 -12.15 22.21 -4.17
CA LEU A 40 -10.81 21.77 -4.60
C LEU A 40 -10.99 21.20 -6.01
N SER A 41 -10.80 22.04 -7.02
CA SER A 41 -10.51 21.58 -8.36
C SER A 41 -9.15 20.91 -8.31
N ILE A 42 -9.14 19.60 -8.06
CA ILE A 42 -7.95 18.78 -8.26
C ILE A 42 -7.64 18.87 -9.76
N ASP A 43 -6.57 19.56 -10.08
CA ASP A 43 -5.97 19.60 -11.39
C ASP A 43 -5.66 18.16 -11.83
N GLU A 44 -5.99 17.84 -13.08
CA GLU A 44 -5.88 16.49 -13.67
C GLU A 44 -4.44 15.92 -13.55
N GLU A 45 -3.46 16.81 -13.39
CA GLU A 45 -2.05 16.49 -13.13
C GLU A 45 -1.84 15.88 -11.73
N GLU A 46 -2.53 16.35 -10.68
CA GLU A 46 -2.41 15.82 -9.31
C GLU A 46 -3.18 14.49 -9.15
N ALA A 47 -4.31 14.33 -9.85
CA ALA A 47 -5.02 13.05 -9.95
C ALA A 47 -4.20 11.98 -10.72
N ALA A 48 -3.38 12.38 -11.69
CA ALA A 48 -2.49 11.47 -12.42
C ALA A 48 -1.32 10.97 -11.56
N VAL A 49 -0.84 11.75 -10.58
CA VAL A 49 0.23 11.31 -9.67
C VAL A 49 -0.22 10.19 -8.73
N LEU A 50 -1.49 10.16 -8.32
CA LEU A 50 -2.03 9.03 -7.55
C LEU A 50 -2.14 7.74 -8.39
N ASN A 51 -2.27 7.85 -9.71
CA ASN A 51 -2.46 6.71 -10.60
C ASN A 51 -1.14 6.00 -10.98
N GLU A 52 0.01 6.55 -10.58
CA GLU A 52 1.33 5.97 -10.83
C GLU A 52 1.95 5.24 -9.62
N LYS A 53 1.28 5.13 -8.46
CA LYS A 53 1.85 4.48 -7.27
C LYS A 53 0.98 3.34 -6.74
N VAL A 54 1.63 2.32 -6.20
CA VAL A 54 0.99 1.13 -5.60
C VAL A 54 1.36 1.10 -4.11
N PRO A 55 0.38 0.91 -3.20
CA PRO A 55 0.67 0.72 -1.80
C PRO A 55 1.31 -0.66 -1.57
N VAL A 56 2.37 -0.69 -0.77
CA VAL A 56 3.07 -1.89 -0.31
C VAL A 56 3.22 -1.83 1.19
N ILE A 57 3.34 -2.99 1.84
CA ILE A 57 3.50 -3.09 3.29
C ILE A 57 4.96 -3.38 3.61
N LEU A 58 5.55 -2.57 4.48
CA LEU A 58 6.90 -2.75 5.02
C LEU A 58 6.82 -2.98 6.53
N TYR A 59 7.73 -3.78 7.07
CA TYR A 59 7.79 -4.07 8.50
C TYR A 59 9.00 -3.41 9.15
N PHE A 60 8.75 -2.52 10.12
CA PHE A 60 9.80 -1.83 10.89
C PHE A 60 9.67 -2.15 12.39
N GLY A 61 10.68 -1.79 13.18
CA GLY A 61 10.63 -1.97 14.63
C GLY A 61 9.73 -0.93 15.29
N ASP A 62 9.11 -1.29 16.40
CA ASP A 62 8.56 -0.31 17.35
C ASP A 62 9.68 0.50 18.04
N GLU A 63 9.31 1.53 18.80
CA GLU A 63 10.27 2.37 19.54
C GLU A 63 11.18 1.57 20.48
N GLN A 64 10.65 0.47 21.02
CA GLN A 64 11.36 -0.40 21.98
C GLN A 64 12.13 -1.54 21.30
N GLN A 65 12.03 -1.69 19.98
CA GLN A 65 12.64 -2.79 19.21
C GLN A 65 12.31 -4.19 19.76
N THR A 66 11.04 -4.40 20.09
CA THR A 66 10.50 -5.66 20.60
C THR A 66 9.51 -6.32 19.64
N LYS A 67 8.88 -5.53 18.76
CA LYS A 67 7.87 -5.99 17.80
C LYS A 67 8.02 -5.30 16.45
N LEU A 68 7.46 -5.94 15.42
CA LEU A 68 7.32 -5.36 14.10
C LEU A 68 5.99 -4.63 13.97
N ILE A 69 6.01 -3.43 13.38
CA ILE A 69 4.83 -2.65 13.02
C ILE A 69 4.79 -2.49 11.50
N LYS A 70 3.58 -2.54 10.93
CA LYS A 70 3.34 -2.38 9.50
C LYS A 70 3.32 -0.91 9.13
N GLU A 71 4.11 -0.53 8.13
CA GLU A 71 4.05 0.78 7.47
C GLU A 71 3.61 0.59 6.01
N ILE A 72 2.62 1.35 5.56
CA ILE A 72 2.26 1.42 4.15
C ILE A 72 3.22 2.38 3.45
N ARG A 73 3.82 1.93 2.36
CA ARG A 73 4.64 2.77 1.48
C ARG A 73 4.11 2.75 0.07
N TYR A 74 4.13 3.89 -0.60
CA TYR A 74 3.76 4.00 -2.00
C TYR A 74 5.00 3.88 -2.88
N VAL A 75 5.03 2.87 -3.76
CA VAL A 75 6.10 2.64 -4.74
C VAL A 75 5.57 2.81 -6.16
N ASP A 76 6.43 3.19 -7.11
CA ASP A 76 6.00 3.46 -8.48
C ASP A 76 5.43 2.19 -9.15
N ILE A 77 4.27 2.30 -9.78
CA ILE A 77 3.58 1.22 -10.50
C ILE A 77 4.43 0.65 -11.64
N LYS A 78 5.31 1.48 -12.20
CA LYS A 78 6.30 1.08 -13.22
C LYS A 78 7.25 0.03 -12.67
N GLU A 79 7.65 0.12 -11.40
CA GLU A 79 8.48 -0.90 -10.74
C GLU A 79 7.65 -2.16 -10.43
N ALA A 80 6.43 -2.00 -9.93
CA ALA A 80 5.53 -3.11 -9.61
C ALA A 80 5.21 -3.98 -10.85
N LYS A 81 5.05 -3.36 -12.03
CA LYS A 81 4.75 -4.05 -13.29
C LYS A 81 5.95 -4.72 -13.97
N LYS A 82 7.19 -4.47 -13.52
CA LYS A 82 8.41 -5.10 -14.09
C LYS A 82 8.61 -6.56 -13.67
N GLY A 83 7.82 -7.05 -12.72
CA GLY A 83 7.83 -8.43 -12.24
C GLY A 83 8.25 -8.55 -10.78
N ALA A 84 7.97 -9.72 -10.20
CA ALA A 84 8.11 -9.98 -8.77
C ALA A 84 9.54 -9.74 -8.23
N GLU A 85 10.58 -10.16 -8.95
CA GLU A 85 11.98 -9.95 -8.54
C GLU A 85 12.36 -8.46 -8.46
N THR A 86 11.85 -7.65 -9.39
CA THR A 86 12.08 -6.20 -9.40
C THR A 86 11.38 -5.54 -8.23
N LEU A 87 10.10 -5.87 -8.01
CA LEU A 87 9.34 -5.35 -6.88
C LEU A 87 9.99 -5.75 -5.54
N ALA A 88 10.36 -7.03 -5.36
CA ALA A 88 11.06 -7.50 -4.17
C ALA A 88 12.37 -6.73 -3.91
N SER A 89 13.14 -6.46 -4.98
CA SER A 89 14.36 -5.64 -4.89
C SER A 89 14.07 -4.20 -4.44
N VAL A 90 12.96 -3.61 -4.90
CA VAL A 90 12.51 -2.28 -4.46
C VAL A 90 12.09 -2.30 -2.99
N LEU A 91 11.32 -3.30 -2.54
CA LEU A 91 10.90 -3.42 -1.15
C LEU A 91 12.10 -3.53 -0.20
N VAL A 92 13.11 -4.34 -0.54
CA VAL A 92 14.33 -4.43 0.28
C VAL A 92 15.07 -3.09 0.31
N LYS A 93 15.16 -2.36 -0.80
CA LYS A 93 15.77 -1.02 -0.82
C LYS A 93 14.98 -0.03 0.03
N GLU A 94 13.66 -0.11 0.04
CA GLU A 94 12.82 0.72 0.90
C GLU A 94 13.01 0.39 2.40
N LEU A 95 13.19 -0.88 2.76
CA LEU A 95 13.56 -1.25 4.13
C LEU A 95 14.93 -0.67 4.53
N ILE A 96 15.93 -0.72 3.62
CA ILE A 96 17.26 -0.15 3.87
C ILE A 96 17.20 1.36 4.10
N LYS A 97 16.31 2.07 3.39
CA LYS A 97 16.08 3.51 3.61
C LYS A 97 15.50 3.82 4.99
N GLY A 98 14.92 2.84 5.67
CA GLY A 98 14.30 3.00 6.98
C GLY A 98 12.82 3.42 6.92
N PRO A 99 12.16 3.51 8.08
CA PRO A 99 10.77 3.95 8.20
C PRO A 99 10.61 5.42 7.82
N LYS A 100 9.40 5.78 7.40
CA LYS A 100 8.98 7.18 7.18
C LYS A 100 8.00 7.65 8.24
N ALA A 101 7.25 6.74 8.84
CA ALA A 101 6.33 7.08 9.92
C ALA A 101 7.09 7.30 11.23
N GLU A 102 6.62 8.26 12.03
CA GLU A 102 7.13 8.51 13.37
C GLU A 102 6.85 7.33 14.32
N GLY A 103 7.67 7.18 15.35
CA GLY A 103 7.55 6.09 16.34
C GLY A 103 8.00 4.72 15.83
N LEU A 104 8.52 4.65 14.59
CA LEU A 104 9.12 3.44 14.03
C LEU A 104 10.63 3.53 14.00
N THR A 105 11.31 2.39 14.14
CA THR A 105 12.76 2.30 14.13
C THR A 105 13.29 1.45 12.97
N PRO A 106 14.40 1.85 12.33
CA PRO A 106 15.06 1.01 11.34
C PRO A 106 15.69 -0.22 12.01
N LEU A 107 15.59 -1.37 11.35
CA LEU A 107 16.17 -2.63 11.83
C LEU A 107 17.37 -3.07 11.00
N ILE A 108 17.44 -2.67 9.73
CA ILE A 108 18.59 -2.97 8.87
C ILE A 108 19.77 -2.07 9.29
N PRO A 109 20.95 -2.63 9.59
CA PRO A 109 22.10 -1.84 10.02
C PRO A 109 22.56 -0.82 8.99
N GLU A 110 23.02 0.33 9.47
CA GLU A 110 23.56 1.40 8.63
C GLU A 110 24.73 0.90 7.77
N GLY A 111 24.83 1.39 6.53
CA GLY A 111 25.85 0.97 5.57
C GLY A 111 25.52 -0.35 4.84
N THR A 112 24.47 -1.06 5.23
CA THR A 112 23.99 -2.22 4.47
C THR A 112 23.56 -1.83 3.07
N SER A 113 24.00 -2.58 2.06
CA SER A 113 23.52 -2.45 0.68
C SER A 113 23.09 -3.80 0.12
N LEU A 114 22.14 -3.76 -0.82
CA LEU A 114 21.76 -4.92 -1.62
C LEU A 114 22.82 -5.13 -2.71
N ARG A 115 23.50 -6.28 -2.72
CA ARG A 115 24.63 -6.56 -3.63
C ARG A 115 24.18 -6.92 -5.04
N SER A 116 23.01 -7.54 -5.17
CA SER A 116 22.42 -7.94 -6.44
C SER A 116 20.89 -7.86 -6.36
N PRO A 117 20.18 -7.74 -7.49
CA PRO A 117 18.72 -7.90 -7.49
C PRO A 117 18.30 -9.16 -6.76
N VAL A 118 17.17 -9.08 -6.05
CA VAL A 118 16.54 -10.21 -5.37
C VAL A 118 16.08 -11.20 -6.44
N THR A 119 16.39 -12.48 -6.24
CA THR A 119 15.94 -13.55 -7.13
C THR A 119 14.86 -14.38 -6.45
N ILE A 120 13.92 -14.92 -7.22
CA ILE A 120 12.82 -15.75 -6.70
C ILE A 120 12.81 -17.08 -7.45
N ALA A 121 13.02 -18.17 -6.72
CA ALA A 121 12.93 -19.53 -7.24
C ALA A 121 12.20 -20.42 -6.24
N ASP A 122 11.28 -21.27 -6.69
CA ASP A 122 10.50 -22.18 -5.84
C ASP A 122 9.83 -21.49 -4.64
N ARG A 123 9.31 -20.27 -4.88
CA ARG A 123 8.73 -19.37 -3.86
C ARG A 123 9.68 -18.96 -2.73
N ILE A 124 10.99 -19.11 -2.95
CA ILE A 124 12.04 -18.64 -2.06
C ILE A 124 12.71 -17.42 -2.68
N ALA A 125 12.61 -16.27 -1.99
CA ALA A 125 13.36 -15.09 -2.37
C ALA A 125 14.78 -15.14 -1.80
N THR A 126 15.80 -14.99 -2.63
CA THR A 126 17.20 -14.88 -2.18
C THR A 126 17.62 -13.41 -2.17
N VAL A 127 17.95 -12.91 -0.99
CA VAL A 127 18.38 -11.53 -0.75
C VAL A 127 19.84 -11.54 -0.34
N ASP A 128 20.67 -10.85 -1.10
CA ASP A 128 22.12 -10.84 -0.88
C ASP A 128 22.62 -9.46 -0.49
N PHE A 129 23.09 -9.34 0.75
CA PHE A 129 23.57 -8.09 1.30
C PHE A 129 25.10 -8.00 1.30
N THR A 130 25.59 -6.78 1.48
CA THR A 130 26.99 -6.52 1.84
C THR A 130 27.29 -6.95 3.28
N LYS A 131 28.58 -6.99 3.65
CA LYS A 131 29.05 -7.47 4.97
C LYS A 131 28.59 -6.59 6.14
N GLU A 132 28.30 -5.32 5.88
CA GLU A 132 27.84 -4.32 6.85
C GLU A 132 26.54 -4.77 7.54
N PHE A 133 25.70 -5.56 6.84
CA PHE A 133 24.50 -6.18 7.44
C PHE A 133 24.82 -6.98 8.70
N ILE A 134 25.99 -7.64 8.76
CA ILE A 134 26.45 -8.36 9.93
C ILE A 134 27.35 -7.48 10.81
N GLU A 135 28.35 -6.85 10.20
CA GLU A 135 29.41 -6.14 10.94
C GLU A 135 28.84 -5.00 11.79
N ASN A 136 27.89 -4.24 11.25
CA ASN A 136 27.31 -3.07 11.90
C ASN A 136 26.07 -3.40 12.75
N HIS A 137 25.62 -4.66 12.76
CA HIS A 137 24.46 -5.02 13.58
C HIS A 137 24.81 -4.91 15.08
N PRO A 138 24.04 -4.15 15.89
CA PRO A 138 24.34 -3.89 17.30
C PRO A 138 24.32 -5.15 18.17
N GLY A 139 23.64 -6.20 17.70
CA GLY A 139 23.47 -7.45 18.43
C GLY A 139 22.18 -7.46 19.24
N GLY A 140 22.08 -8.39 20.18
CA GLY A 140 20.84 -8.74 20.86
C GLY A 140 20.05 -9.76 20.05
N LYS A 141 19.72 -10.90 20.67
CA LYS A 141 18.97 -11.98 20.01
C LYS A 141 17.63 -11.49 19.45
N THR A 142 16.85 -10.76 20.25
CA THR A 142 15.54 -10.23 19.84
C THR A 142 15.68 -9.30 18.64
N LEU A 143 16.62 -8.34 18.70
CA LEU A 143 16.83 -7.40 17.61
C LEU A 143 17.32 -8.10 16.34
N ALA A 144 18.23 -9.08 16.46
CA ALA A 144 18.68 -9.88 15.34
C ALA A 144 17.53 -10.68 14.68
N GLU A 145 16.62 -11.24 15.49
CA GLU A 145 15.41 -11.90 14.98
C GLU A 145 14.47 -10.90 14.28
N LEU A 146 14.24 -9.73 14.87
CA LEU A 146 13.41 -8.68 14.25
C LEU A 146 13.99 -8.18 12.93
N THR A 147 15.31 -8.00 12.83
CA THR A 147 15.98 -7.61 11.58
C THR A 147 15.73 -8.62 10.47
N ILE A 148 15.81 -9.91 10.77
CA ILE A 148 15.49 -10.97 9.81
C ILE A 148 14.01 -10.90 9.42
N TYR A 149 13.11 -10.90 10.41
CA TYR A 149 11.68 -10.97 10.13
C TYR A 149 11.09 -9.69 9.56
N SER A 150 11.74 -8.53 9.72
CA SER A 150 11.42 -7.31 8.98
C SER A 150 11.51 -7.54 7.47
N ILE A 151 12.59 -8.17 7.02
CA ILE A 151 12.80 -8.50 5.60
C ILE A 151 11.85 -9.63 5.17
N VAL A 152 11.76 -10.69 5.97
CA VAL A 152 10.96 -11.88 5.64
C VAL A 152 9.48 -11.53 5.54
N ASN A 153 8.91 -10.85 6.54
CA ASN A 153 7.49 -10.53 6.55
C ASN A 153 7.14 -9.53 5.45
N THR A 154 8.02 -8.56 5.16
CA THR A 154 7.83 -7.63 4.02
C THR A 154 7.78 -8.38 2.69
N LEU A 155 8.73 -9.26 2.42
CA LEU A 155 8.77 -9.97 1.14
C LEU A 155 7.66 -11.02 1.01
N THR A 156 7.23 -11.63 2.10
CA THR A 156 6.13 -12.60 2.11
C THR A 156 4.73 -11.97 2.06
N GLU A 157 4.61 -10.63 2.00
CA GLU A 157 3.38 -9.97 1.53
C GLU A 157 3.11 -10.25 0.04
N MET A 158 4.17 -10.53 -0.72
CA MET A 158 4.08 -10.90 -2.13
C MET A 158 3.64 -12.36 -2.24
N LYS A 159 2.57 -12.62 -2.99
CA LYS A 159 1.99 -13.98 -3.13
C LYS A 159 3.00 -14.97 -3.73
N GLU A 160 3.95 -14.49 -4.51
CA GLU A 160 5.01 -15.26 -5.16
C GLU A 160 6.05 -15.81 -4.16
N ILE A 161 6.14 -15.27 -2.94
CA ILE A 161 7.19 -15.56 -1.98
C ILE A 161 6.60 -16.15 -0.69
N GLU A 162 7.04 -17.35 -0.31
CA GLU A 162 6.68 -17.99 0.97
C GLU A 162 7.82 -17.94 1.98
N ARG A 163 9.06 -17.94 1.50
CA ARG A 163 10.27 -18.01 2.32
C ARG A 163 11.34 -17.08 1.79
N VAL A 164 12.23 -16.65 2.66
CA VAL A 164 13.35 -15.77 2.29
C VAL A 164 14.66 -16.38 2.75
N LYS A 165 15.64 -16.43 1.85
CA LYS A 165 17.02 -16.80 2.14
C LYS A 165 17.89 -15.56 2.12
N ILE A 166 18.65 -15.35 3.19
CA ILE A 166 19.58 -14.21 3.29
C ILE A 166 21.01 -14.71 3.08
N THR A 167 21.74 -14.06 2.18
CA THR A 167 23.17 -14.32 1.95
C THR A 167 23.98 -13.05 2.13
N ILE A 168 25.28 -13.21 2.37
CA ILE A 168 26.22 -12.11 2.58
C ILE A 168 27.37 -12.27 1.61
N ASN A 169 27.60 -11.26 0.78
CA ASN A 169 28.61 -11.28 -0.26
C ASN A 169 28.54 -12.55 -1.14
N GLY A 170 27.33 -12.99 -1.47
CA GLY A 170 27.07 -14.18 -2.29
C GLY A 170 27.30 -15.51 -1.59
N LYS A 171 27.54 -15.52 -0.28
CA LYS A 171 27.78 -16.73 0.52
C LYS A 171 26.70 -16.91 1.57
N THR A 172 26.30 -18.16 1.78
CA THR A 172 25.47 -18.52 2.94
C THR A 172 26.33 -18.42 4.19
N THR A 173 25.84 -17.69 5.19
CA THR A 173 26.57 -17.46 6.44
C THR A 173 25.83 -18.13 7.59
N LYS A 174 26.55 -18.90 8.41
CA LYS A 174 25.93 -19.53 9.58
C LYS A 174 25.76 -18.56 10.75
N ASN A 175 26.66 -17.59 10.92
CA ASN A 175 26.68 -16.72 12.09
C ASN A 175 26.18 -15.32 11.74
N PHE A 176 25.09 -14.88 12.36
CA PHE A 176 24.64 -13.50 12.29
C PHE A 176 25.07 -12.73 13.56
N LYS A 177 24.22 -12.74 14.59
CA LYS A 177 24.50 -12.15 15.91
C LYS A 177 23.81 -12.99 17.00
N ASP A 178 24.42 -13.05 18.18
CA ASP A 178 23.82 -13.61 19.41
C ASP A 178 23.14 -14.99 19.24
N ASN A 179 23.85 -15.91 18.57
CA ASN A 179 23.41 -17.28 18.25
C ASN A 179 22.25 -17.39 17.24
N VAL A 180 21.85 -16.30 16.61
CA VAL A 180 20.95 -16.33 15.45
C VAL A 180 21.74 -16.74 14.20
N THR A 181 21.21 -17.68 13.44
CA THR A 181 21.88 -18.27 12.27
C THR A 181 21.15 -18.01 10.97
N LEU A 182 21.86 -17.70 9.87
CA LEU A 182 21.31 -17.43 8.53
C LEU A 182 21.51 -18.58 7.53
N ASN A 183 21.69 -19.80 8.02
CA ASN A 183 21.97 -20.98 7.18
C ASN A 183 20.72 -21.68 6.65
N SER A 184 19.54 -21.12 6.86
CA SER A 184 18.25 -21.61 6.37
C SER A 184 17.48 -20.51 5.65
N ASP A 185 16.46 -20.92 4.92
CA ASP A 185 15.36 -20.07 4.49
C ASP A 185 14.38 -19.85 5.65
N PHE A 186 13.80 -18.66 5.70
CA PHE A 186 12.92 -18.20 6.77
C PHE A 186 11.50 -18.06 6.25
N PRO A 187 10.52 -18.78 6.81
CA PRO A 187 9.12 -18.52 6.55
C PRO A 187 8.66 -17.26 7.31
N ARG A 188 7.53 -16.71 6.88
CA ARG A 188 6.82 -15.64 7.59
C ARG A 188 6.63 -15.98 9.07
N ASN A 189 6.76 -14.97 9.93
CA ASN A 189 6.50 -15.11 11.36
C ASN A 189 5.64 -13.94 11.89
N ASP A 190 4.34 -14.19 12.06
CA ASP A 190 3.41 -13.16 12.59
C ASP A 190 3.47 -13.03 14.13
N ALA A 191 4.18 -13.90 14.85
CA ALA A 191 4.28 -13.81 16.31
C ALA A 191 5.13 -12.60 16.78
N VAL A 192 6.02 -12.12 15.90
CA VAL A 192 6.84 -10.93 16.15
C VAL A 192 6.15 -9.63 15.73
N VAL A 193 5.00 -9.70 15.07
CA VAL A 193 4.23 -8.53 14.63
C VAL A 193 3.34 -8.03 15.76
N ASN A 194 3.31 -6.71 15.99
CA ASN A 194 2.36 -6.07 16.88
C ASN A 194 0.97 -6.14 16.22
N LYS A 195 0.00 -6.75 16.91
CA LYS A 195 -1.37 -6.93 16.42
C LYS A 195 -2.31 -5.81 16.87
N GLU A 196 -1.90 -5.01 17.84
CA GLU A 196 -2.68 -3.92 18.43
C GLU A 196 -2.47 -2.62 17.62
N VAL A 197 -1.25 -2.43 17.13
CA VAL A 197 -0.92 -1.36 16.17
C VAL A 197 -1.09 -1.95 14.77
N GLY A 198 -2.15 -1.52 14.07
CA GLY A 198 -2.50 -2.00 12.72
C GLY A 198 -1.52 -1.55 11.63
N LEU A 199 -2.04 -0.89 10.59
CA LEU A 199 -1.23 -0.28 9.54
C LEU A 199 -0.96 1.18 9.89
N VAL A 200 0.28 1.62 9.68
CA VAL A 200 0.68 3.02 9.83
C VAL A 200 0.88 3.62 8.44
N LEU A 201 0.28 4.79 8.21
CA LEU A 201 0.50 5.60 7.01
C LEU A 201 1.50 6.71 7.33
N PRO A 202 2.50 6.96 6.47
CA PRO A 202 3.38 8.11 6.64
C PRO A 202 2.64 9.39 6.24
N GLU A 203 1.96 10.06 7.19
CA GLU A 203 1.51 11.45 7.07
C GLU A 203 1.74 12.25 8.37
N ASP A 204 1.88 13.57 8.22
CA ASP A 204 2.74 14.56 8.92
C ASP A 204 2.70 14.69 10.46
N ASN A 205 2.00 13.84 11.23
CA ASN A 205 1.84 14.06 12.69
C ASN A 205 1.48 12.81 13.54
N GLY A 206 2.10 11.67 13.25
CA GLY A 206 2.18 10.54 14.19
C GLY A 206 1.25 9.35 13.93
N LEU A 207 1.37 8.35 14.82
CA LEU A 207 0.72 7.04 14.74
C LEU A 207 -0.81 7.16 14.82
N SER A 208 -1.51 7.04 13.69
CA SER A 208 -2.94 6.75 13.67
C SER A 208 -3.15 5.31 13.23
N PRO A 209 -3.62 4.41 14.11
CA PRO A 209 -4.03 3.07 13.69
C PRO A 209 -5.12 3.19 12.62
N VAL A 210 -4.90 2.58 11.46
CA VAL A 210 -6.00 2.41 10.50
C VAL A 210 -7.03 1.49 11.17
N GLY A 211 -8.18 2.06 11.54
CA GLY A 211 -9.28 1.31 12.13
C GLY A 211 -9.69 0.15 11.24
N ASN A 212 -10.01 -1.00 11.86
CA ASN A 212 -10.34 -2.29 11.25
C ASN A 212 -10.85 -2.16 9.80
N ILE A 213 -9.94 -2.36 8.84
CA ILE A 213 -10.33 -2.56 7.46
C ILE A 213 -10.98 -3.94 7.43
N ASP A 214 -12.26 -4.00 7.09
CA ASP A 214 -12.93 -5.26 6.81
C ASP A 214 -12.19 -5.93 5.65
N GLU A 215 -11.55 -7.07 5.91
CA GLU A 215 -10.81 -7.86 4.92
C GLU A 215 -11.72 -8.32 3.75
N SER A 216 -13.04 -8.11 3.85
CA SER A 216 -14.01 -8.37 2.79
C SER A 216 -13.92 -7.42 1.58
N ILE A 217 -13.22 -6.27 1.67
CA ILE A 217 -13.25 -5.24 0.62
C ILE A 217 -12.17 -5.44 -0.47
N ILE A 218 -11.24 -6.41 -0.31
CA ILE A 218 -10.08 -6.57 -1.23
C ILE A 218 -10.31 -7.66 -2.31
N LEU A 219 -11.48 -8.30 -2.39
CA LEU A 219 -11.76 -9.34 -3.39
C LEU A 219 -13.12 -9.15 -4.08
N GLU A 220 -13.29 -8.05 -4.80
CA GLU A 220 -14.14 -8.07 -5.99
C GLU A 220 -13.24 -8.05 -7.22
N SER A 221 -12.89 -9.26 -7.68
CA SER A 221 -12.41 -9.47 -9.04
C SER A 221 -13.50 -9.01 -10.03
N PRO A 222 -13.17 -8.29 -11.11
CA PRO A 222 -14.12 -8.07 -12.18
C PRO A 222 -14.42 -9.42 -12.82
N GLU A 223 -15.69 -9.85 -12.79
CA GLU A 223 -16.14 -10.99 -13.58
C GLU A 223 -15.89 -10.68 -15.07
N GLU A 224 -15.13 -11.55 -15.72
CA GLU A 224 -14.97 -11.55 -17.17
C GLU A 224 -16.32 -11.90 -17.81
N GLU A 225 -17.00 -10.92 -18.42
CA GLU A 225 -18.07 -11.21 -19.37
C GLU A 225 -17.47 -11.84 -20.63
N ASP A 226 -17.73 -13.13 -20.82
CA ASP A 226 -17.51 -13.88 -22.05
C ASP A 226 -18.52 -13.45 -23.12
N PRO A 227 -18.12 -12.86 -24.26
CA PRO A 227 -19.06 -12.40 -25.27
C PRO A 227 -19.10 -13.37 -26.44
N LEU A 228 -19.73 -14.53 -26.29
CA LEU A 228 -20.15 -15.36 -27.44
C LEU A 228 -21.41 -16.17 -27.10
N GLU A 229 -22.58 -15.65 -27.49
CA GLU A 229 -23.67 -16.42 -28.14
C GLU A 229 -24.69 -15.47 -28.82
#